data_AF-A0A968TLQ8-F1
#
_entry.id   AF-A0A968TLQ8-F1
#
_cell.length_a   1.000
_cell.length_b   1.000
_cell.length_c   1.000
_cell.angle_alpha   90.00
_cell.angle_beta   90.00
_cell.angle_gamma   90.00
#
_symmetry.space_group_name_H-M   'P 1'
#
loop_
_entity.id
_entity.type
_entity.pdbx_description
1 polymer ?
#
loop_
_entity_poly.entity_id
_entity_poly.type
_entity_poly.pdbx_seq_one_letter_code
_entity_poly.pdbx_strand_id
1 'polypeptide(L)'
;MKQILLCLDPSDTRLAIAQWLQRHDYELVEGAAESAQFDLCLIDRPNLDRDRASILDRKQSAFALLPVLLVCDQLDAAIDLQGVDEVIKLPIDWLELQVRLTNLLRSRQYLQAFQAVERDRVDAEYESVFAALQGNDLGLQRLVESSVIGFVIANFQGQILDANDAFLALIGYTRSELRAGQIRWDRMTPPEYYERDRQIIVELQVHEHFSTR
;
A
#
# COMPACT_ATOMS: atom_id res chain seq x y z
N MET A 1 -5.63 -23.42 -14.63
CA MET A 1 -5.00 -23.52 -15.96
C MET A 1 -4.47 -22.14 -16.33
N LYS A 2 -3.49 -22.05 -17.24
CA LYS A 2 -2.91 -20.76 -17.64
C LYS A 2 -3.74 -20.16 -18.77
N GLN A 3 -4.17 -18.91 -18.60
CA GLN A 3 -5.07 -18.24 -19.55
C GLN A 3 -4.29 -17.46 -20.61
N ILE A 4 -4.50 -17.79 -21.88
CA ILE A 4 -3.85 -17.12 -23.01
C ILE A 4 -4.89 -16.36 -23.81
N LEU A 5 -4.73 -15.04 -23.87
CA LEU A 5 -5.50 -14.17 -24.76
C LEU A 5 -4.94 -14.28 -26.17
N LEU A 6 -5.77 -14.61 -27.15
CA LEU A 6 -5.37 -14.76 -28.55
C LEU A 6 -5.95 -13.62 -29.41
N CYS A 7 -5.16 -12.57 -29.58
CA CYS A 7 -5.45 -11.37 -30.38
C CYS A 7 -4.76 -11.44 -31.76
N LEU A 8 -5.10 -12.46 -32.53
CA LEU A 8 -4.65 -12.61 -33.92
C LEU A 8 -5.84 -12.46 -34.87
N ASP A 9 -5.62 -11.85 -36.03
CA ASP A 9 -6.61 -11.80 -37.09
C ASP A 9 -6.98 -13.21 -37.59
N PRO A 10 -8.23 -13.43 -38.04
CA PRO A 10 -8.69 -14.72 -38.54
C PRO A 10 -7.79 -15.25 -39.67
N SER A 11 -7.11 -16.37 -39.42
CA SER A 11 -6.14 -16.98 -40.33
C SER A 11 -5.94 -18.46 -39.99
N ASP A 12 -5.40 -19.24 -40.94
CA ASP A 12 -5.01 -20.63 -40.69
C ASP A 12 -3.98 -20.73 -39.56
N THR A 13 -3.09 -19.74 -39.46
CA THR A 13 -2.12 -19.58 -38.38
C THR A 13 -2.80 -19.44 -37.02
N ARG A 14 -3.81 -18.55 -36.90
CA ARG A 14 -4.59 -18.40 -35.65
C ARG A 14 -5.22 -19.73 -35.25
N LEU A 15 -5.82 -20.44 -36.20
CA LEU A 15 -6.47 -21.73 -35.95
C LEU A 15 -5.45 -22.78 -35.48
N ALA A 16 -4.30 -22.86 -36.12
CA ALA A 16 -3.23 -23.78 -35.75
C ALA A 16 -2.69 -23.50 -34.34
N ILE A 17 -2.45 -22.22 -33.99
CA ILE A 17 -2.04 -21.82 -32.63
C ILE A 17 -3.12 -22.20 -31.63
N ALA A 18 -4.39 -21.87 -31.89
CA ALA A 18 -5.49 -22.14 -30.98
C ALA A 18 -5.61 -23.64 -30.67
N GLN A 19 -5.57 -24.48 -31.70
CA GLN A 19 -5.61 -25.94 -31.54
C GLN A 19 -4.39 -26.47 -30.79
N TRP A 20 -3.20 -25.95 -31.09
CA TRP A 20 -1.97 -26.34 -30.40
C TRP A 20 -2.04 -25.99 -28.91
N LEU A 21 -2.50 -24.77 -28.56
CA LEU A 21 -2.65 -24.31 -27.18
C LEU A 21 -3.61 -25.19 -26.38
N GLN A 22 -4.79 -25.49 -26.93
CA GLN A 22 -5.78 -26.35 -26.29
C GLN A 22 -5.25 -27.76 -26.02
N ARG A 23 -4.40 -28.31 -26.90
CA ARG A 23 -3.76 -29.62 -26.71
C ARG A 23 -2.67 -29.63 -25.63
N HIS A 24 -2.16 -28.46 -25.24
CA HIS A 24 -1.07 -28.31 -24.27
C HIS A 24 -1.54 -27.67 -22.94
N ASP A 25 -2.83 -27.87 -22.59
CA ASP A 25 -3.42 -27.48 -21.30
C ASP A 25 -3.44 -25.94 -21.05
N TYR A 26 -3.50 -25.16 -22.12
CA TYR A 26 -3.76 -23.73 -22.06
C TYR A 26 -5.24 -23.43 -22.29
N GLU A 27 -5.78 -22.51 -21.50
CA GLU A 27 -7.14 -22.01 -21.66
C GLU A 27 -7.11 -20.79 -22.58
N LEU A 28 -7.87 -20.83 -23.67
CA LEU A 28 -8.00 -19.69 -24.58
C LEU A 28 -9.03 -18.71 -24.06
N VAL A 29 -8.63 -17.44 -24.00
CA VAL A 29 -9.51 -16.33 -23.69
C VAL A 29 -9.78 -15.55 -24.97
N GLU A 30 -11.06 -15.30 -25.25
CA GLU A 30 -11.49 -14.38 -26.31
C GLU A 30 -11.86 -13.02 -25.70
N GLY A 31 -11.53 -11.95 -26.41
CA GLY A 31 -11.85 -10.59 -25.98
C GLY A 31 -10.80 -9.57 -26.41
N ALA A 32 -10.96 -8.35 -25.91
CA ALA A 32 -10.01 -7.27 -26.14
C ALA A 32 -8.89 -7.28 -25.09
N ALA A 33 -7.68 -6.88 -25.50
CA ALA A 33 -6.54 -6.73 -24.59
C ALA A 33 -6.77 -5.70 -23.49
N GLU A 34 -7.77 -4.83 -23.60
CA GLU A 34 -8.14 -3.84 -22.58
C GLU A 34 -8.85 -4.46 -21.37
N SER A 35 -9.76 -5.41 -21.59
CA SER A 35 -10.69 -5.87 -20.54
C SER A 35 -10.54 -7.34 -20.17
N ALA A 36 -9.98 -8.18 -21.06
CA ALA A 36 -9.85 -9.60 -20.80
C ALA A 36 -8.86 -9.89 -19.66
N GLN A 37 -9.19 -10.85 -18.81
CA GLN A 37 -8.26 -11.39 -17.82
C GLN A 37 -7.45 -12.52 -18.46
N PHE A 38 -6.12 -12.42 -18.40
CA PHE A 38 -5.22 -13.40 -19.00
C PHE A 38 -3.87 -13.42 -18.27
N ASP A 39 -3.12 -14.50 -18.48
CA ASP A 39 -1.75 -14.66 -18.00
C ASP A 39 -0.70 -14.31 -19.05
N LEU A 40 -1.02 -14.46 -20.34
CA LEU A 40 -0.19 -14.05 -21.46
C LEU A 40 -1.07 -13.65 -22.65
N CYS A 41 -0.67 -12.63 -23.40
CA CYS A 41 -1.33 -12.23 -24.65
C CYS A 41 -0.47 -12.61 -25.86
N LEU A 42 -1.04 -13.35 -26.80
CA LEU A 42 -0.50 -13.53 -28.14
C LEU A 42 -1.19 -12.54 -29.06
N ILE A 43 -0.42 -11.65 -29.69
CA ILE A 43 -0.97 -10.56 -30.49
C ILE A 43 -0.26 -10.47 -31.82
N ASP A 44 -0.96 -10.09 -32.88
CA ASP A 44 -0.33 -9.75 -34.15
C ASP A 44 -0.10 -8.24 -34.27
N ARG A 45 0.52 -7.82 -35.36
CA ARG A 45 0.83 -6.40 -35.56
C ARG A 45 -0.41 -5.51 -35.67
N PRO A 46 -1.43 -5.80 -36.51
CA PRO A 46 -2.65 -4.97 -36.58
C PRO A 46 -3.35 -4.81 -35.22
N ASN A 47 -3.47 -5.89 -34.45
CA ASN A 47 -4.12 -5.86 -33.14
C ASN A 47 -3.25 -5.11 -32.11
N LEU A 48 -1.91 -5.26 -32.17
CA LEU A 48 -0.98 -4.50 -31.33
C LEU A 48 -1.09 -3.00 -31.58
N ASP A 49 -1.08 -2.58 -32.85
CA ASP A 49 -1.14 -1.16 -33.21
C ASP A 49 -2.47 -0.52 -32.79
N ARG A 50 -3.57 -1.28 -32.84
CA ARG A 50 -4.89 -0.84 -32.38
C ARG A 50 -4.96 -0.71 -30.86
N ASP A 51 -4.44 -1.69 -30.12
CA ASP A 51 -4.67 -1.82 -28.67
C ASP A 51 -3.46 -1.37 -27.81
N ARG A 52 -2.41 -0.79 -28.44
CA ARG A 52 -1.14 -0.41 -27.81
C ARG A 52 -1.28 0.41 -26.55
N ALA A 53 -2.10 1.47 -26.59
CA ALA A 53 -2.29 2.37 -25.46
C ALA A 53 -2.85 1.62 -24.24
N SER A 54 -3.88 0.79 -24.46
CA SER A 54 -4.48 -0.03 -23.41
C SER A 54 -3.52 -1.09 -22.87
N ILE A 55 -2.68 -1.69 -23.72
CA ILE A 55 -1.65 -2.65 -23.27
C ILE A 55 -0.62 -1.96 -22.37
N LEU A 56 -0.13 -0.78 -22.77
CA LEU A 56 0.84 -0.03 -21.98
C LEU A 56 0.25 0.41 -20.64
N ASP A 57 -0.97 0.94 -20.64
CA ASP A 57 -1.68 1.32 -19.41
C ASP A 57 -1.85 0.14 -18.45
N ARG A 58 -2.30 -1.01 -18.98
CA ARG A 58 -2.42 -2.23 -18.20
C ARG A 58 -1.08 -2.72 -17.67
N LYS A 59 0.00 -2.62 -18.45
CA LYS A 59 1.35 -3.02 -17.99
C LYS A 59 1.88 -2.12 -16.87
N GLN A 60 1.56 -0.83 -16.91
CA GLN A 60 1.95 0.13 -15.87
C GLN A 60 1.12 -0.02 -14.60
N SER A 61 -0.17 -0.29 -14.75
CA SER A 61 -1.11 -0.47 -13.64
C SER A 61 -1.10 -1.88 -13.07
N ALA A 62 -0.55 -2.86 -13.80
CA ALA A 62 -0.44 -4.23 -13.33
C ALA A 62 0.61 -4.32 -12.24
N PHE A 63 0.20 -4.84 -11.08
CA PHE A 63 1.12 -5.13 -10.00
C PHE A 63 2.22 -6.09 -10.42
N ALA A 64 1.93 -7.07 -11.30
CA ALA A 64 2.89 -8.06 -11.81
C ALA A 64 3.07 -7.99 -13.33
N LEU A 65 4.15 -8.62 -13.84
CA LEU A 65 4.43 -8.74 -15.27
C LEU A 65 3.22 -9.27 -16.04
N LEU A 66 2.75 -8.51 -17.04
CA LEU A 66 1.67 -8.91 -17.94
C LEU A 66 2.27 -9.18 -19.35
N PRO A 67 2.70 -10.41 -19.64
CA PRO A 67 3.48 -10.69 -20.84
C PRO A 67 2.62 -10.64 -22.11
N VAL A 68 3.20 -10.05 -23.16
CA VAL A 68 2.66 -9.87 -24.50
C VAL A 68 3.71 -10.37 -25.48
N LEU A 69 3.33 -11.39 -26.26
CA LEU A 69 4.16 -12.01 -27.28
C LEU A 69 3.59 -11.65 -28.66
N LEU A 70 4.41 -10.98 -29.47
CA LEU A 70 4.05 -10.57 -30.82
C LEU A 70 4.27 -11.73 -31.81
N VAL A 71 3.27 -12.01 -32.64
CA VAL A 71 3.35 -12.94 -33.78
C VAL A 71 3.41 -12.11 -35.06
N CYS A 72 4.51 -12.22 -35.82
CA CYS A 72 4.68 -11.45 -37.05
C CYS A 72 5.39 -12.24 -38.15
N ASP A 73 5.15 -11.88 -39.40
CA ASP A 73 5.84 -12.45 -40.57
C ASP A 73 7.22 -11.81 -40.81
N GLN A 74 7.31 -10.50 -40.69
CA GLN A 74 8.54 -9.73 -40.87
C GLN A 74 8.81 -8.84 -39.67
N LEU A 75 10.10 -8.67 -39.37
CA LEU A 75 10.58 -7.88 -38.26
C LEU A 75 11.43 -6.73 -38.81
N ASP A 76 10.75 -5.68 -39.25
CA ASP A 76 11.38 -4.51 -39.86
C ASP A 76 11.74 -3.46 -38.80
N ALA A 77 12.73 -2.61 -39.09
CA ALA A 77 13.19 -1.56 -38.19
C ALA A 77 12.12 -0.52 -37.82
N ALA A 78 11.00 -0.48 -38.56
CA ALA A 78 9.88 0.41 -38.32
C ALA A 78 8.83 -0.15 -37.32
N ILE A 79 8.99 -1.39 -36.86
CA ILE A 79 8.03 -1.99 -35.91
C ILE A 79 8.30 -1.41 -34.52
N ASP A 80 7.31 -0.70 -33.99
CA ASP A 80 7.32 -0.27 -32.60
C ASP A 80 7.00 -1.47 -31.68
N LEU A 81 8.01 -1.91 -30.94
CA LEU A 81 7.91 -3.02 -29.99
C LEU A 81 7.58 -2.56 -28.57
N GLN A 82 7.22 -1.30 -28.35
CA GLN A 82 6.76 -0.85 -27.03
C GLN A 82 5.56 -1.69 -26.55
N GLY A 83 5.68 -2.23 -25.34
CA GLY A 83 4.65 -3.08 -24.75
C GLY A 83 4.73 -4.55 -25.21
N VAL A 84 5.71 -4.95 -26.02
CA VAL A 84 5.97 -6.35 -26.39
C VAL A 84 7.14 -6.89 -25.56
N ASP A 85 7.00 -8.09 -25.00
CA ASP A 85 8.07 -8.73 -24.21
C ASP A 85 8.91 -9.69 -25.05
N GLU A 86 8.28 -10.41 -25.98
CA GLU A 86 8.93 -11.38 -26.88
C GLU A 86 8.27 -11.35 -28.25
N VAL A 87 8.98 -11.83 -29.27
CA VAL A 87 8.46 -11.91 -30.64
C VAL A 87 8.69 -13.31 -31.19
N ILE A 88 7.70 -13.83 -31.92
CA ILE A 88 7.81 -15.06 -32.70
C ILE A 88 7.53 -14.77 -34.18
N LYS A 89 8.38 -15.34 -35.03
CA LYS A 89 8.28 -15.17 -36.48
C LYS A 89 7.42 -16.26 -37.11
N LEU A 90 6.75 -15.91 -38.20
CA LEU A 90 6.06 -16.86 -39.07
C LEU A 90 7.00 -17.34 -40.19
N PRO A 91 6.93 -18.62 -40.61
CA PRO A 91 6.08 -19.69 -40.06
C PRO A 91 6.53 -20.12 -38.65
N ILE A 92 5.58 -20.57 -37.83
CA ILE A 92 5.81 -20.85 -36.41
C ILE A 92 6.69 -22.10 -36.24
N ASP A 93 7.77 -21.96 -35.47
CA ASP A 93 8.42 -23.09 -34.81
C ASP A 93 7.71 -23.37 -33.48
N TRP A 94 7.05 -24.52 -33.39
CA TRP A 94 6.28 -24.92 -32.21
C TRP A 94 7.15 -25.13 -30.96
N LEU A 95 8.41 -25.56 -31.14
CA LEU A 95 9.33 -25.70 -30.02
C LEU A 95 9.72 -24.32 -29.49
N GLU A 96 9.99 -23.36 -30.39
CA GLU A 96 10.25 -21.99 -29.99
C GLU A 96 9.04 -21.39 -29.26
N LEU A 97 7.83 -21.52 -29.81
CA LEU A 97 6.61 -21.02 -29.17
C LEU A 97 6.45 -21.62 -27.77
N GLN A 98 6.64 -22.94 -27.64
CA GLN A 98 6.55 -23.61 -26.34
C GLN A 98 7.55 -23.04 -25.33
N VAL A 99 8.81 -22.82 -25.73
CA VAL A 99 9.85 -22.27 -24.86
C VAL A 99 9.50 -20.85 -24.43
N ARG A 100 9.09 -19.99 -25.37
CA ARG A 100 8.71 -18.59 -25.08
C ARG A 100 7.54 -18.51 -24.11
N LEU A 101 6.47 -19.25 -24.37
CA LEU A 101 5.31 -19.32 -23.47
C LEU A 101 5.70 -19.82 -22.08
N THR A 102 6.50 -20.89 -22.02
CA THR A 102 6.95 -21.47 -20.74
C THR A 102 7.73 -20.45 -19.92
N ASN A 103 8.69 -19.77 -20.53
CA ASN A 103 9.53 -18.79 -19.86
C ASN A 103 8.74 -17.57 -19.37
N LEU A 104 7.89 -17.00 -20.22
CA LEU A 104 7.09 -15.82 -19.88
C LEU A 104 6.10 -16.12 -18.75
N LEU A 105 5.37 -17.24 -18.84
CA LEU A 105 4.41 -17.64 -17.82
C LEU A 105 5.11 -17.96 -16.50
N ARG A 106 6.28 -18.61 -16.56
CA ARG A 106 7.08 -18.88 -15.36
C ARG A 106 7.59 -17.59 -14.72
N SER A 107 8.08 -16.64 -15.52
CA SER A 107 8.53 -15.32 -15.02
C SER A 107 7.39 -14.56 -14.34
N ARG A 108 6.20 -14.52 -14.95
CA ARG A 108 5.01 -13.90 -14.36
C ARG A 108 4.67 -14.54 -13.01
N GLN A 109 4.61 -15.86 -12.94
CA GLN A 109 4.27 -16.59 -11.71
C GLN A 109 5.26 -16.30 -10.57
N TYR A 110 6.56 -16.26 -10.85
CA TYR A 110 7.56 -15.92 -9.84
C TYR A 110 7.40 -14.49 -9.31
N LEU A 111 7.18 -13.52 -10.20
CA LEU A 111 7.02 -12.12 -9.80
C LEU A 111 5.74 -11.92 -8.98
N GLN A 112 4.63 -12.58 -9.36
CA GLN A 112 3.40 -12.55 -8.57
C GLN A 112 3.60 -13.14 -7.17
N ALA A 113 4.27 -14.29 -7.06
CA ALA A 113 4.53 -14.93 -5.78
C ALA A 113 5.45 -14.07 -4.89
N PHE A 114 6.51 -13.50 -5.47
CA PHE A 114 7.41 -12.61 -4.75
C PHE A 114 6.68 -11.38 -4.21
N GLN A 115 5.86 -10.74 -5.04
CA GLN A 115 5.09 -9.56 -4.64
C GLN A 115 4.03 -9.84 -3.58
N ALA A 116 3.37 -11.00 -3.64
CA ALA A 116 2.42 -11.41 -2.62
C ALA A 116 3.09 -11.50 -1.24
N VAL A 117 4.27 -12.13 -1.18
CA VAL A 117 5.04 -12.24 0.06
C VAL A 117 5.48 -10.88 0.60
N GLU A 118 5.98 -9.99 -0.26
CA GLU A 118 6.39 -8.64 0.16
C GLU A 118 5.21 -7.82 0.67
N ARG A 119 4.05 -7.93 0.01
CA ARG A 119 2.83 -7.24 0.45
C ARG A 119 2.38 -7.73 1.83
N ASP A 120 2.33 -9.05 2.02
CA ASP A 120 1.98 -9.65 3.32
C ASP A 120 2.95 -9.22 4.42
N ARG A 121 4.24 -9.08 4.10
CA ARG A 121 5.27 -8.61 5.03
C ARG A 121 5.05 -7.16 5.44
N VAL A 122 4.76 -6.29 4.47
CA VAL A 122 4.48 -4.88 4.71
C VAL A 122 3.20 -4.70 5.53
N ASP A 123 2.13 -5.43 5.19
CA ASP A 123 0.87 -5.37 5.93
C ASP A 123 1.03 -5.86 7.38
N ALA A 124 1.80 -6.93 7.61
CA ALA A 124 2.11 -7.41 8.95
C ALA A 124 2.98 -6.42 9.75
N GLU A 125 3.93 -5.76 9.10
CA GLU A 125 4.77 -4.73 9.73
C GLU A 125 3.91 -3.52 10.14
N TYR A 126 3.03 -3.04 9.25
CA TYR A 126 2.09 -1.97 9.56
C TYR A 126 1.19 -2.30 10.76
N GLU A 127 0.60 -3.50 10.79
CA GLU A 127 -0.24 -3.94 11.90
C GLU A 127 0.56 -3.98 13.22
N SER A 128 1.81 -4.46 13.18
CA SER A 128 2.66 -4.51 14.37
C SER A 128 3.04 -3.13 14.90
N VAL A 129 3.34 -2.17 14.02
CA VAL A 129 3.65 -0.78 14.37
C VAL A 129 2.41 -0.09 14.93
N PHE A 130 1.25 -0.29 14.29
CA PHE A 130 -0.01 0.27 14.74
C PHE A 130 -0.41 -0.26 16.12
N ALA A 131 -0.28 -1.57 16.35
CA ALA A 131 -0.54 -2.19 17.64
C ALA A 131 0.42 -1.69 18.74
N ALA A 132 1.70 -1.47 18.42
CA ALA A 132 2.68 -0.92 19.35
C ALA A 132 2.36 0.54 19.74
N LEU A 133 1.93 1.37 18.77
CA LEU A 133 1.50 2.75 19.03
C LEU A 133 0.26 2.79 19.93
N GLN A 134 -0.77 2.00 19.63
CA GLN A 134 -1.97 1.91 20.48
C GLN A 134 -1.66 1.36 21.87
N GLY A 135 -0.78 0.38 21.97
CA GLY A 135 -0.35 -0.21 23.24
C GLY A 135 0.38 0.79 24.13
N ASN A 136 1.22 1.66 23.56
CA ASN A 136 1.92 2.70 24.31
C ASN A 136 0.97 3.80 24.81
N ASP A 137 0.02 4.29 23.99
CA ASP A 137 -0.92 5.33 24.41
C ASP A 137 -1.89 4.84 25.49
N LEU A 138 -2.46 3.64 25.31
CA LEU A 138 -3.32 3.02 26.33
C LEU A 138 -2.53 2.62 27.58
N GLY A 139 -1.26 2.24 27.43
CA GLY A 139 -0.37 1.91 28.53
C GLY A 139 -0.04 3.13 29.39
N LEU A 140 0.32 4.25 28.76
CA LEU A 140 0.59 5.52 29.44
C LEU A 140 -0.68 6.06 30.11
N GLN A 141 -1.82 6.07 29.42
CA GLN A 141 -3.09 6.49 30.02
C GLN A 141 -3.44 5.63 31.24
N ARG A 142 -3.35 4.30 31.14
CA ARG A 142 -3.61 3.41 32.29
C ARG A 142 -2.62 3.61 33.43
N LEU A 143 -1.34 3.85 33.16
CA LEU A 143 -0.35 4.12 34.19
C LEU A 143 -0.65 5.44 34.92
N VAL A 144 -1.02 6.48 34.18
CA VAL A 144 -1.43 7.78 34.75
C VAL A 144 -2.73 7.64 35.54
N GLU A 145 -3.72 6.90 35.05
CA GLU A 145 -5.01 6.71 35.73
C GLU A 145 -4.91 5.83 36.99
N SER A 146 -4.04 4.81 36.98
CA SER A 146 -3.88 3.89 38.11
C SER A 146 -2.79 4.29 39.10
N SER A 147 -2.02 5.34 38.83
CA SER A 147 -0.95 5.78 39.73
C SER A 147 -1.51 6.36 41.03
N VAL A 148 -0.87 6.04 42.16
CA VAL A 148 -1.14 6.65 43.47
C VAL A 148 -0.67 8.11 43.55
N ILE A 149 0.19 8.53 42.61
CA ILE A 149 0.75 9.88 42.51
C ILE A 149 -0.21 10.76 41.70
N GLY A 150 -0.51 11.96 42.19
CA GLY A 150 -1.32 12.92 41.45
C GLY A 150 -0.61 13.42 40.18
N PHE A 151 -1.27 13.30 39.03
CA PHE A 151 -0.81 13.79 37.73
C PHE A 151 -1.82 14.81 37.18
N VAL A 152 -1.31 15.91 36.63
CA VAL A 152 -2.10 17.02 36.11
C VAL A 152 -1.45 17.62 34.87
N ILE A 153 -2.26 17.95 33.87
CA ILE A 153 -1.90 18.74 32.69
C ILE A 153 -2.59 20.08 32.84
N ALA A 154 -1.83 21.17 32.77
CA ALA A 154 -2.34 22.52 32.94
C ALA A 154 -1.74 23.46 31.90
N ASN A 155 -2.44 24.55 31.60
CA ASN A 155 -1.91 25.62 30.76
C ASN A 155 -1.33 26.77 31.60
N PHE A 156 -0.50 27.60 30.97
CA PHE A 156 0.11 28.77 31.64
C PHE A 156 -0.91 29.85 32.03
N GLN A 157 -2.16 29.76 31.55
CA GLN A 157 -3.25 30.69 31.88
C GLN A 157 -4.01 30.32 33.17
N GLY A 158 -3.56 29.32 33.92
CA GLY A 158 -4.16 28.95 35.21
C GLY A 158 -5.14 27.77 35.17
N GLN A 159 -5.44 27.22 33.99
CA GLN A 159 -6.46 26.18 33.85
C GLN A 159 -5.83 24.78 33.90
N ILE A 160 -6.51 23.86 34.56
CA ILE A 160 -6.21 22.44 34.47
C ILE A 160 -6.96 21.87 33.26
N LEU A 161 -6.22 21.30 32.32
CA LEU A 161 -6.73 20.70 31.09
C LEU A 161 -7.11 19.24 31.30
N ASP A 162 -6.30 18.50 32.07
CA ASP A 162 -6.59 17.11 32.43
C ASP A 162 -5.91 16.74 33.76
N ALA A 163 -6.43 15.73 34.46
CA ALA A 163 -5.84 15.23 35.69
C ALA A 163 -6.23 13.77 35.93
N ASN A 164 -5.37 12.99 36.60
CA ASN A 164 -5.73 11.65 37.03
C ASN A 164 -6.60 11.67 38.31
N ASP A 165 -7.23 10.53 38.61
CA ASP A 165 -8.15 10.43 39.74
C ASP A 165 -7.44 10.57 41.10
N ALA A 166 -6.15 10.19 41.18
CA ALA A 166 -5.34 10.41 42.39
C ALA A 166 -5.13 11.90 42.69
N PHE A 167 -4.89 12.74 41.68
CA PHE A 167 -4.79 14.18 41.84
C PHE A 167 -6.13 14.77 42.29
N LEU A 168 -7.21 14.41 41.60
CA LEU A 168 -8.56 14.89 41.93
C LEU A 168 -9.00 14.52 43.35
N ALA A 169 -8.71 13.28 43.77
CA ALA A 169 -8.95 12.83 45.14
C ALA A 169 -8.12 13.61 46.16
N LEU A 170 -6.86 13.96 45.84
CA LEU A 170 -5.99 14.74 46.72
C LEU A 170 -6.52 16.16 46.95
N ILE A 171 -7.01 16.82 45.90
CA ILE A 171 -7.53 18.19 45.98
C ILE A 171 -9.04 18.25 46.32
N GLY A 172 -9.71 17.10 46.40
CA GLY A 172 -11.12 17.00 46.80
C GLY A 172 -12.13 17.39 45.70
N TYR A 173 -11.73 17.32 44.43
CA TYR A 173 -12.59 17.64 43.29
C TYR A 173 -12.99 16.39 42.52
N THR A 174 -14.09 16.49 41.77
CA THR A 174 -14.61 15.42 40.91
C THR A 174 -14.23 15.65 39.45
N ARG A 175 -14.26 14.58 38.64
CA ARG A 175 -14.00 14.67 37.20
C ARG A 175 -15.02 15.56 36.47
N SER A 176 -16.25 15.63 36.98
CA SER A 176 -17.30 16.50 36.44
C SER A 176 -16.97 17.99 36.64
N GLU A 177 -16.41 18.36 37.80
CA GLU A 177 -15.99 19.74 38.09
C GLU A 177 -14.76 20.15 37.27
N LEU A 178 -13.85 19.20 37.01
CA LEU A 178 -12.75 19.39 36.07
C LEU A 178 -13.27 19.69 34.66
N ARG A 179 -14.17 18.85 34.14
CA ARG A 179 -14.78 19.02 32.80
C ARG A 179 -15.59 20.31 32.69
N ALA A 180 -16.17 20.79 33.79
CA ALA A 180 -16.86 22.07 33.86
C ALA A 180 -15.90 23.29 33.89
N GLY A 181 -14.59 23.08 33.89
CA GLY A 181 -13.57 24.14 33.90
C GLY A 181 -13.49 24.91 35.22
N GLN A 182 -13.97 24.31 36.32
CA GLN A 182 -14.09 24.96 37.62
C GLN A 182 -12.79 24.91 38.46
N ILE A 183 -11.84 24.07 38.04
CA ILE A 183 -10.58 23.85 38.76
C ILE A 183 -9.46 24.66 38.10
N ARG A 184 -8.79 25.48 38.91
CA ARG A 184 -7.75 26.40 38.46
C ARG A 184 -6.54 26.31 39.37
N TRP A 185 -5.38 25.96 38.82
CA TRP A 185 -4.16 25.78 39.63
C TRP A 185 -3.66 27.10 40.20
N ASP A 186 -3.82 28.20 39.47
CA ASP A 186 -3.40 29.55 39.90
C ASP A 186 -4.21 30.09 41.08
N ARG A 187 -5.36 29.47 41.38
CA ARG A 187 -6.20 29.78 42.55
C ARG A 187 -5.97 28.84 43.73
N MET A 188 -5.26 27.73 43.51
CA MET A 188 -4.95 26.73 44.53
C MET A 188 -3.54 26.93 45.11
N THR A 189 -2.61 27.51 44.33
CA THR A 189 -1.28 27.87 44.82
C THR A 189 -1.39 28.89 45.97
N PRO A 190 -0.76 28.68 47.14
CA PRO A 190 -0.70 29.69 48.18
C PRO A 190 0.10 30.94 47.76
N PRO A 191 -0.23 32.15 48.26
CA PRO A 191 0.37 33.40 47.79
C PRO A 191 1.90 33.48 47.89
N GLU A 192 2.47 32.83 48.90
CA GLU A 192 3.91 32.72 49.11
C GLU A 192 4.66 32.00 47.98
N TYR A 193 3.96 31.23 47.14
CA TYR A 193 4.53 30.49 46.01
C TYR A 193 4.26 31.15 44.65
N TYR A 194 3.47 32.23 44.57
CA TYR A 194 3.14 32.86 43.28
C TYR A 194 4.35 33.37 42.50
N GLU A 195 5.31 34.00 43.19
CA GLU A 195 6.53 34.48 42.52
C GLU A 195 7.38 33.32 42.00
N ARG A 196 7.36 32.18 42.71
CA ARG A 196 8.06 30.97 42.30
C ARG A 196 7.40 30.33 41.08
N ASP A 197 6.09 30.18 41.10
CA ASP A 197 5.31 29.68 39.96
C ASP A 197 5.51 30.58 38.73
N ARG A 198 5.51 31.90 38.93
CA ARG A 198 5.77 32.87 37.86
C ARG A 198 7.16 32.70 37.23
N GLN A 199 8.19 32.48 38.04
CA GLN A 199 9.55 32.22 37.55
C GLN A 199 9.63 30.92 36.76
N ILE A 200 9.02 29.85 37.26
CA ILE A 200 8.99 28.54 36.59
C ILE A 200 8.24 28.62 35.25
N ILE A 201 7.11 29.33 35.20
CA ILE A 201 6.34 29.53 33.97
C ILE A 201 7.18 30.28 32.91
N VAL A 202 7.89 31.34 33.31
CA VAL A 202 8.77 32.08 32.42
C VAL A 202 9.90 31.18 31.91
N GLU A 203 10.51 30.38 32.77
CA GLU A 203 11.57 29.45 32.38
C GLU A 203 11.08 28.38 31.40
N LEU A 204 9.89 27.81 31.64
CA LEU A 204 9.26 26.81 30.77
C LEU A 204 8.85 27.40 29.41
N GLN A 205 8.32 28.64 29.38
CA GLN A 205 8.01 29.35 28.13
C GLN A 205 9.25 29.64 27.28
N VAL A 206 10.41 29.83 27.92
CA VAL A 206 11.70 30.02 27.21
C VAL A 206 12.23 28.69 26.65
N HIS A 207 11.90 27.55 27.27
CA HIS A 207 12.38 26.22 26.88
C HIS A 207 11.42 25.42 25.97
N GLU A 208 10.19 25.88 25.72
CA GLU A 208 9.20 25.23 24.83
C GLU A 208 9.59 25.17 23.34
N HIS A 209 10.78 25.63 22.93
CA HIS A 209 11.25 25.53 21.53
C HIS A 209 11.81 24.15 21.12
N PHE A 210 11.81 23.15 22.02
CA PHE A 210 12.26 21.79 21.71
C PHE A 210 11.23 20.76 22.17
N SER A 211 10.15 20.57 21.41
CA SER A 211 9.57 19.25 21.08
C SER A 211 8.20 19.44 20.41
N THR A 212 8.19 19.88 19.15
CA THR A 212 7.06 19.60 18.24
C THR A 212 7.57 19.63 16.80
N ARG A 213 8.21 18.53 16.39
CA ARG A 213 8.33 18.11 14.99
C ARG A 213 8.28 16.60 14.92
#